data_AF-A0A6V7LNP0-F1
#
_entry.id   AF-A0A6V7LNP0-F1
#
_cell.length_a   1.000
_cell.length_b   1.000
_cell.length_c   1.000
_cell.angle_alpha   90.00
_cell.angle_beta   90.00
_cell.angle_gamma   90.00
#
_symmetry.space_group_name_H-M   'P 1'
#
loop_
_entity.id
_entity.type
_entity.pdbx_description
1 polymer ?
#
loop_
_entity_poly.entity_id
_entity_poly.type
_entity_poly.pdbx_seq_one_letter_code
_entity_poly.pdbx_strand_id
1 'polypeptide(L)'
;VAYPLNHNHNAANGMTAYCLSDYDSEEEFLIFLHRFRMDLLEGVRHATMVAPLVTFAYVQHWLTAKITKGMLNPRYRSDPNDPEYLEWEALAQALESVISRILMVNERPSVQNGLQLLELCLGYSPDDPWLLSALLSCISALFVFLSMSTGSMTMPGVAILPRVLEKIFSALVYESPEDRKLMPPRNRSKATKCVRRHAASLMVKIGLKYPLLLLPVFEQIHTTVRGLLRCSADNGKNNSNHLTRMESVILYEALLIISNHFCDYERQTRFIQETIGEASARFVSIGLEAFKGPIELMRFIGLDRPAVTLDNNNSAEEMMIQNRSDLIYCLSTVLSVVKRCSIPEDPDRAARGGFVAALSESGNPVYRNPAAPHIIPVLPTLFALVRAMNALFNPTALALLSEDFKKAYELLEYEKIHLMGLNVCNLQTNNPYQQAADNAAADQNDHATTAPLPRMQHFLVTIHENCYHMLGSGCHTLGRDFYQLPGLSPALLNSVFSNMELLPDYRLRPIIRVFLKPFIYSCPPAFYESVLVPVLTHVSTHMCHRLSAKWQYMRRLYEE
;
A
#
# COMPACT_ATOMS: atom_id res chain seq x y z
N VAL A 1 -18.47 9.34 18.32
CA VAL A 1 -19.84 9.13 18.86
C VAL A 1 -20.16 7.67 18.64
N ALA A 2 -20.46 6.92 19.71
CA ALA A 2 -20.79 5.50 19.61
C ALA A 2 -22.30 5.33 19.42
N TYR A 3 -22.72 4.35 18.62
CA TYR A 3 -24.13 4.00 18.48
C TYR A 3 -24.64 3.33 19.78
N PRO A 4 -25.85 3.67 20.25
CA PRO A 4 -26.40 3.06 21.47
C PRO A 4 -26.78 1.59 21.24
N LEU A 5 -26.09 0.68 21.93
CA LEU A 5 -26.35 -0.77 21.88
C LEU A 5 -27.58 -1.21 22.69
N ASN A 6 -28.15 -0.34 23.53
CA ASN A 6 -29.32 -0.66 24.36
C ASN A 6 -30.50 0.24 24.03
N HIS A 7 -31.64 -0.38 23.67
CA HIS A 7 -32.98 0.24 23.61
C HIS A 7 -33.54 0.67 24.98
N ASN A 8 -32.69 0.89 25.98
CA ASN A 8 -33.16 1.42 27.25
C ASN A 8 -33.39 2.92 27.13
N HIS A 9 -34.66 3.28 26.95
CA HIS A 9 -35.20 4.65 26.91
C HIS A 9 -34.79 5.56 28.07
N ASN A 10 -34.13 5.05 29.11
CA ASN A 10 -33.90 5.77 30.38
C ASN A 10 -32.50 6.38 30.55
N ALA A 11 -31.65 6.40 29.53
CA ALA A 11 -30.35 7.08 29.59
C ALA A 11 -29.91 7.74 28.28
N ALA A 12 -30.84 8.37 27.55
CA ALA A 12 -30.52 9.03 26.28
C ALA A 12 -30.09 10.49 26.52
N ASN A 13 -28.80 10.79 26.31
CA ASN A 13 -28.42 12.12 25.85
C ASN A 13 -29.25 12.42 24.57
N GLY A 14 -29.69 13.67 24.37
CA GLY A 14 -30.61 14.02 23.26
C GLY A 14 -30.15 13.51 21.88
N MET A 15 -28.84 13.46 21.61
CA MET A 15 -28.27 12.91 20.36
C MET A 15 -28.52 11.41 20.16
N THR A 16 -28.55 10.63 21.24
CA THR A 16 -28.77 9.18 21.20
C THR A 16 -30.19 8.85 20.71
N ALA A 17 -31.16 9.69 21.05
CA ALA A 17 -32.55 9.53 20.61
C ALA A 17 -32.72 9.84 19.10
N TYR A 18 -31.99 10.84 18.57
CA TYR A 18 -31.99 11.11 17.13
C TYR A 18 -31.31 10.00 16.32
N CYS A 19 -30.18 9.47 16.80
CA CYS A 19 -29.52 8.34 16.13
C CYS A 19 -30.42 7.10 16.03
N LEU A 20 -31.24 6.82 17.04
CA LEU A 20 -32.18 5.70 17.03
C LEU A 20 -33.44 5.96 16.20
N SER A 21 -33.75 7.23 15.89
CA SER A 21 -34.90 7.61 15.06
C SER A 21 -34.56 7.65 13.58
N ASP A 22 -33.32 8.01 13.24
CA ASP A 22 -32.92 8.31 11.86
C ASP A 22 -32.20 7.13 11.17
N TYR A 23 -31.75 6.11 11.92
CA TYR A 23 -30.97 5.00 11.39
C TYR A 23 -31.50 3.66 11.92
N ASP A 24 -31.60 2.67 11.02
CA ASP A 24 -32.12 1.34 11.34
C ASP A 24 -31.05 0.45 12.01
N SER A 25 -29.77 0.80 11.86
CA SER A 25 -28.65 0.05 12.41
C SER A 25 -27.44 0.92 12.72
N GLU A 26 -26.53 0.39 13.56
CA GLU A 26 -25.21 0.98 13.80
C GLU A 26 -24.42 1.13 12.50
N GLU A 27 -24.54 0.16 11.59
CA GLU A 27 -23.82 0.15 10.31
C GLU A 27 -24.25 1.33 9.43
N GLU A 28 -25.55 1.58 9.35
CA GLU A 28 -26.10 2.72 8.60
C GLU A 28 -25.66 4.07 9.19
N PHE A 29 -25.73 4.20 10.52
CA PHE A 29 -25.26 5.41 11.21
C PHE A 29 -23.78 5.68 10.96
N LEU A 30 -22.93 4.64 11.01
CA LEU A 30 -21.49 4.78 10.78
C LEU A 30 -21.20 5.23 9.34
N ILE A 31 -21.91 4.72 8.33
CA ILE A 31 -21.77 5.15 6.93
C ILE A 31 -22.08 6.64 6.79
N PHE A 32 -23.21 7.08 7.35
CA PHE A 32 -23.57 8.49 7.36
C PHE A 32 -22.49 9.31 8.07
N LEU A 33 -22.08 8.90 9.27
CA LEU A 33 -21.09 9.62 10.07
C LEU A 33 -19.76 9.77 9.32
N HIS A 34 -19.30 8.72 8.64
CA HIS A 34 -18.10 8.76 7.80
C HIS A 34 -18.23 9.76 6.65
N ARG A 35 -19.36 9.71 5.93
CA ARG A 35 -19.60 10.63 4.82
C ARG A 35 -19.68 12.08 5.31
N PHE A 36 -20.45 12.32 6.36
CA PHE A 36 -20.63 13.61 7.00
C PHE A 36 -19.30 14.19 7.50
N ARG A 37 -18.45 13.36 8.13
CA ARG A 37 -17.10 13.75 8.55
C ARG A 37 -16.25 14.22 7.38
N MET A 38 -16.31 13.56 6.22
CA MET A 38 -15.57 14.00 5.03
C MET A 38 -16.08 15.35 4.50
N ASP A 39 -17.40 15.53 4.47
CA ASP A 39 -18.02 16.79 4.04
C ASP A 39 -17.68 17.95 5.01
N LEU A 40 -17.66 17.69 6.33
CA LEU A 40 -17.18 18.64 7.34
C LEU A 40 -15.71 19.04 7.13
N LEU A 41 -14.83 18.08 6.87
CA LEU A 41 -13.40 18.36 6.63
C LEU A 41 -13.20 19.19 5.35
N GLU A 42 -14.01 18.97 4.30
CA GLU A 42 -13.98 19.85 3.13
C GLU A 42 -14.49 21.26 3.47
N GLY A 43 -15.52 21.38 4.32
CA GLY A 43 -15.94 22.66 4.89
C GLY A 43 -14.80 23.39 5.61
N VAL A 44 -14.01 22.68 6.42
CA VAL A 44 -12.81 23.24 7.08
C VAL A 44 -11.78 23.71 6.04
N ARG A 45 -11.54 22.95 4.97
CA ARG A 45 -10.63 23.36 3.88
C ARG A 45 -11.10 24.67 3.22
N HIS A 46 -12.39 24.78 2.93
CA HIS A 46 -12.97 26.01 2.38
C HIS A 46 -12.88 27.18 3.37
N ALA A 47 -13.16 26.94 4.65
CA ALA A 47 -12.99 27.95 5.69
C ALA A 47 -11.53 28.44 5.78
N THR A 48 -10.54 27.55 5.65
CA THR A 48 -9.12 27.93 5.61
C THR A 48 -8.77 28.80 4.39
N MET A 49 -9.41 28.58 3.24
CA MET A 49 -9.20 29.46 2.07
C MET A 49 -9.69 30.91 2.32
N VAL A 50 -10.65 31.10 3.22
CA VAL A 50 -11.22 32.42 3.56
C VAL A 50 -10.52 33.05 4.77
N ALA A 51 -10.29 32.28 5.83
CA ALA A 51 -9.73 32.74 7.09
C ALA A 51 -8.59 31.80 7.57
N PRO A 52 -7.44 31.81 6.88
CA PRO A 52 -6.35 30.87 7.15
C PRO A 52 -5.72 31.05 8.53
N LEU A 53 -5.56 32.29 9.00
CA LEU A 53 -4.98 32.58 10.32
C LEU A 53 -5.87 32.10 11.46
N VAL A 54 -7.20 32.25 11.32
CA VAL A 54 -8.18 31.83 12.33
C VAL A 54 -8.23 30.31 12.42
N THR A 55 -8.36 29.64 11.29
CA THR A 55 -8.41 28.16 11.24
C THR A 55 -7.09 27.53 11.72
N PHE A 56 -5.95 28.13 11.38
CA PHE A 56 -4.65 27.69 11.90
C PHE A 56 -4.52 27.92 13.41
N ALA A 57 -4.90 29.09 13.92
CA ALA A 57 -4.86 29.38 15.36
C ALA A 57 -5.73 28.41 16.17
N TYR A 58 -6.90 28.02 15.64
CA TYR A 58 -7.77 27.03 16.26
C TYR A 58 -7.10 25.66 16.40
N VAL A 59 -6.57 25.09 15.30
CA VAL A 59 -5.90 23.78 15.36
C VAL A 59 -4.58 23.83 16.12
N GLN A 60 -3.88 24.98 16.10
CA GLN A 60 -2.69 25.21 16.92
C GLN A 60 -3.04 25.12 18.41
N HIS A 61 -4.07 25.86 18.86
CA HIS A 61 -4.49 25.84 20.26
C HIS A 61 -4.94 24.44 20.69
N TRP A 62 -5.75 23.77 19.86
CA TRP A 62 -6.23 22.42 20.14
C TRP A 62 -5.08 21.41 20.26
N LEU A 63 -4.11 21.43 19.33
CA LEU A 63 -2.95 20.55 19.38
C LEU A 63 -2.05 20.84 20.58
N THR A 64 -1.79 22.11 20.89
CA THR A 64 -1.01 22.48 22.08
C THR A 64 -1.68 21.98 23.35
N ALA A 65 -3.00 22.21 23.52
CA ALA A 65 -3.74 21.76 24.69
C ALA A 65 -3.70 20.23 24.84
N LYS A 66 -3.88 19.48 23.74
CA LYS A 66 -3.84 18.01 23.75
C LYS A 66 -2.46 17.46 24.08
N ILE A 67 -1.39 18.05 23.52
CA ILE A 67 -0.03 17.66 23.87
C ILE A 67 0.26 17.95 25.34
N THR A 68 -0.05 19.15 25.83
CA THR A 68 0.20 19.51 27.24
C THR A 68 -0.53 18.59 28.20
N LYS A 69 -1.81 18.25 27.93
CA LYS A 69 -2.56 17.25 28.70
C LYS A 69 -1.92 15.87 28.63
N GLY A 70 -1.52 15.42 27.43
CA GLY A 70 -0.88 14.13 27.21
C GLY A 70 0.48 13.99 27.90
N MET A 71 1.26 15.07 28.00
CA MET A 71 2.54 15.09 28.72
C MET A 71 2.40 14.84 30.23
N LEU A 72 1.24 15.17 30.82
CA LEU A 72 0.95 14.88 32.23
C LEU A 72 0.64 13.40 32.48
N ASN A 73 0.20 12.67 31.45
CA ASN A 73 -0.11 11.24 31.54
C ASN A 73 0.44 10.46 30.33
N PRO A 74 1.76 10.31 30.20
CA PRO A 74 2.38 9.64 29.04
C PRO A 74 2.09 8.13 28.97
N ARG A 75 1.65 7.53 30.08
CA ARG A 75 1.31 6.11 30.21
C ARG A 75 -0.16 5.80 29.94
N TYR A 76 -0.93 6.79 29.47
CA TYR A 76 -2.31 6.55 29.05
C TYR A 76 -2.36 5.42 28.03
N ARG A 77 -3.43 4.61 28.08
CA ARG A 77 -3.66 3.49 27.16
C ARG A 77 -5.04 3.68 26.55
N SER A 78 -5.09 3.64 25.23
CA SER A 78 -6.32 3.85 24.46
C SER A 78 -6.67 2.62 23.66
N ASP A 79 -7.94 2.50 23.30
CA ASP A 79 -8.46 1.57 22.31
C ASP A 79 -9.09 2.35 21.14
N PRO A 80 -9.46 1.69 20.02
CA PRO A 80 -10.01 2.38 18.85
C PRO A 80 -11.30 3.17 19.10
N ASN A 81 -12.04 2.87 20.17
CA ASN A 81 -13.29 3.53 20.55
C ASN A 81 -13.11 4.51 21.72
N ASP A 82 -11.90 4.60 22.27
CA ASP A 82 -11.57 5.47 23.38
C ASP A 82 -11.77 6.95 23.01
N PRO A 83 -12.52 7.74 23.81
CA PRO A 83 -12.80 9.14 23.50
C PRO A 83 -11.54 10.00 23.32
N GLU A 84 -10.47 9.73 24.07
CA GLU A 84 -9.22 10.49 23.97
C GLU A 84 -8.56 10.22 22.61
N TYR A 85 -8.54 8.96 22.15
CA TYR A 85 -8.04 8.58 20.82
C TYR A 85 -8.88 9.18 19.68
N LEU A 86 -10.21 9.09 19.77
CA LEU A 86 -11.11 9.64 18.76
C LEU A 86 -10.93 11.16 18.61
N GLU A 87 -10.69 11.87 19.70
CA GLU A 87 -10.38 13.30 19.67
C GLU A 87 -9.03 13.58 19.01
N TRP A 88 -7.99 12.78 19.32
CA TRP A 88 -6.69 12.87 18.66
C TRP A 88 -6.77 12.62 17.15
N GLU A 89 -7.59 11.66 16.73
CA GLU A 89 -7.83 11.39 15.31
C GLU A 89 -8.56 12.55 14.63
N ALA A 90 -9.60 13.10 15.28
CA ALA A 90 -10.32 14.26 14.77
C ALA A 90 -9.40 15.48 14.60
N LEU A 91 -8.56 15.74 15.62
CA LEU A 91 -7.55 16.80 15.58
C LEU A 91 -6.56 16.60 14.43
N ALA A 92 -6.01 15.39 14.26
CA ALA A 92 -5.05 15.10 13.20
C ALA A 92 -5.64 15.36 11.80
N GLN A 93 -6.90 14.97 11.58
CA GLN A 93 -7.59 15.20 10.30
C GLN A 93 -7.97 16.67 10.07
N ALA A 94 -8.40 17.37 11.12
CA ALA A 94 -8.67 18.81 11.06
C ALA A 94 -7.38 19.58 10.75
N LEU A 95 -6.27 19.24 11.43
CA LEU A 95 -4.96 19.80 11.17
C LEU A 95 -4.52 19.54 9.73
N GLU A 96 -4.56 18.30 9.24
CA GLU A 96 -4.21 18.01 7.85
C GLU A 96 -5.08 18.80 6.85
N SER A 97 -6.36 18.96 7.14
CA SER A 97 -7.28 19.74 6.29
C SER A 97 -6.89 21.22 6.24
N VAL A 98 -6.61 21.85 7.38
CA VAL A 98 -6.11 23.24 7.43
C VAL A 98 -4.77 23.36 6.71
N ILE A 99 -3.78 22.53 7.09
CA ILE A 99 -2.42 22.63 6.55
C ILE A 99 -2.37 22.36 5.03
N SER A 100 -3.24 21.49 4.50
CA SER A 100 -3.30 21.19 3.06
C SER A 100 -3.57 22.40 2.18
N ARG A 101 -4.18 23.47 2.72
CA ARG A 101 -4.55 24.69 1.99
C ARG A 101 -3.61 25.87 2.26
N ILE A 102 -2.74 25.81 3.27
CA ILE A 102 -1.88 26.95 3.67
C ILE A 102 -0.97 27.46 2.53
N LEU A 103 -0.50 26.59 1.65
CA LEU A 103 0.31 27.02 0.50
C LEU A 103 -0.50 27.73 -0.59
N MET A 104 -1.82 27.57 -0.59
CA MET A 104 -2.75 28.12 -1.60
C MET A 104 -3.30 29.50 -1.21
N VAL A 105 -3.04 29.98 0.02
CA VAL A 105 -3.54 31.26 0.53
C VAL A 105 -2.45 32.33 0.57
N ASN A 106 -2.88 33.60 0.48
CA ASN A 106 -2.01 34.77 0.51
C ASN A 106 -1.53 35.09 1.93
N GLU A 107 -2.44 35.15 2.90
CA GLU A 107 -2.13 35.39 4.31
C GLU A 107 -1.78 34.09 5.01
N ARG A 108 -0.49 33.79 5.10
CA ARG A 108 0.00 32.52 5.66
C ARG A 108 0.32 32.65 7.15
N PRO A 109 0.08 31.60 7.96
CA PRO A 109 0.63 31.53 9.29
C PRO A 109 2.16 31.65 9.28
N SER A 110 2.72 32.21 10.36
CA SER A 110 4.16 32.32 10.52
C SER A 110 4.82 30.94 10.46
N VAL A 111 5.88 30.81 9.66
CA VAL A 111 6.69 29.58 9.58
C VAL A 111 7.22 29.21 10.96
N GLN A 112 7.59 30.21 11.77
CA GLN A 112 8.08 30.00 13.14
C GLN A 112 7.02 29.32 14.02
N ASN A 113 5.76 29.73 13.94
CA ASN A 113 4.67 29.11 14.72
C ASN A 113 4.48 27.65 14.32
N GLY A 114 4.53 27.36 13.01
CA GLY A 114 4.46 26.00 12.49
C GLY A 114 5.62 25.12 12.95
N LEU A 115 6.85 25.66 12.95
CA LEU A 115 8.04 24.96 13.44
C LEU A 115 7.99 24.73 14.96
N GLN A 116 7.55 25.70 15.75
CA GLN A 116 7.35 25.53 17.20
C GLN A 116 6.34 24.44 17.53
N LEU A 117 5.23 24.39 16.76
CA LEU A 117 4.22 23.34 16.92
C LEU A 117 4.78 21.96 16.55
N LEU A 118 5.61 21.89 15.50
CA LEU A 118 6.32 20.67 15.14
C LEU A 118 7.30 20.23 16.24
N GLU A 119 8.07 21.15 16.82
CA GLU A 119 8.96 20.86 17.94
C GLU A 119 8.20 20.35 19.17
N LEU A 120 7.02 20.92 19.44
CA LEU A 120 6.13 20.46 20.51
C LEU A 120 5.68 19.01 20.25
N CYS A 121 5.31 18.66 19.02
CA CYS A 121 5.00 17.28 18.64
C CYS A 121 6.20 16.34 18.84
N LEU A 122 7.41 16.78 18.49
CA LEU A 122 8.62 15.98 18.64
C LEU A 122 8.95 15.72 20.11
N GLY A 123 8.69 16.70 21.00
CA GLY A 123 8.89 16.59 22.44
C GLY A 123 7.91 15.65 23.16
N TYR A 124 6.75 15.35 22.58
CA TYR A 124 5.77 14.44 23.17
C TYR A 124 5.95 13.01 22.68
N SER A 125 6.18 12.05 23.58
CA SER A 125 6.32 10.62 23.25
C SER A 125 5.31 9.81 24.06
N PRO A 126 4.09 9.57 23.55
CA PRO A 126 3.14 8.70 24.22
C PRO A 126 3.64 7.26 24.21
N ASP A 127 3.43 6.53 25.31
CA ASP A 127 3.65 5.09 25.32
C ASP A 127 2.59 4.36 24.50
N ASP A 128 1.43 4.99 24.22
CA ASP A 128 0.31 4.38 23.51
C ASP A 128 0.52 4.37 21.98
N PRO A 129 0.41 3.20 21.31
CA PRO A 129 0.62 3.09 19.87
C PRO A 129 -0.42 3.82 19.02
N TRP A 130 -1.68 3.95 19.48
CA TRP A 130 -2.72 4.67 18.74
C TRP A 130 -2.50 6.18 18.80
N LEU A 131 -2.19 6.70 19.98
CA LEU A 131 -1.83 8.10 20.15
C LEU A 131 -0.54 8.46 19.42
N LEU A 132 0.47 7.57 19.45
CA LEU A 132 1.70 7.75 18.68
C LEU A 132 1.40 7.81 17.18
N SER A 133 0.51 6.94 16.69
CA SER A 133 0.06 6.97 15.29
C SER A 133 -0.63 8.30 14.94
N ALA A 134 -1.56 8.80 15.77
CA ALA A 134 -2.19 10.10 15.55
C ALA A 134 -1.18 11.26 15.57
N LEU A 135 -0.20 11.21 16.47
CA LEU A 135 0.89 12.18 16.54
C LEU A 135 1.76 12.17 15.27
N LEU A 136 2.04 11.00 14.69
CA LEU A 136 2.75 10.91 13.40
C LEU A 136 1.96 11.57 12.25
N SER A 137 0.62 11.48 12.26
CA SER A 137 -0.21 12.24 11.30
C SER A 137 -0.07 13.74 11.50
N CYS A 138 -0.03 14.24 12.74
CA CYS A 138 0.22 15.65 13.02
C CYS A 138 1.61 16.10 12.53
N ILE A 139 2.65 15.31 12.80
CA ILE A 139 4.01 15.54 12.30
C ILE A 139 4.02 15.58 10.76
N SER A 140 3.31 14.66 10.12
CA SER A 140 3.16 14.61 8.65
C SER A 140 2.56 15.89 8.08
N ALA A 141 1.48 16.39 8.69
CA ALA A 141 0.83 17.62 8.28
C ALA A 141 1.79 18.82 8.41
N LEU A 142 2.42 18.97 9.59
CA LEU A 142 3.30 20.09 9.91
C LEU A 142 4.64 20.08 9.15
N PHE A 143 5.00 18.97 8.51
CA PHE A 143 6.23 18.85 7.72
C PHE A 143 6.36 19.95 6.64
N VAL A 144 5.25 20.50 6.15
CA VAL A 144 5.26 21.62 5.19
C VAL A 144 6.09 22.81 5.68
N PHE A 145 6.09 23.10 6.98
CA PHE A 145 6.82 24.24 7.54
C PHE A 145 8.34 24.05 7.48
N LEU A 146 8.83 22.81 7.49
CA LEU A 146 10.24 22.54 7.21
C LEU A 146 10.60 22.94 5.78
N SER A 147 9.75 22.61 4.81
CA SER A 147 9.99 22.98 3.41
C SER A 147 9.96 24.50 3.18
N MET A 148 9.17 25.24 3.96
CA MET A 148 9.11 26.70 3.89
C MET A 148 10.29 27.39 4.59
N SER A 149 10.94 26.71 5.53
CA SER A 149 12.04 27.27 6.33
C SER A 149 13.39 27.31 5.61
N THR A 150 13.54 26.60 4.49
CA THR A 150 14.80 26.47 3.74
C THR A 150 15.33 27.78 3.16
N GLY A 151 14.57 28.88 3.24
CA GLY A 151 14.98 30.24 2.90
C GLY A 151 14.99 31.27 4.04
N SER A 152 14.72 30.87 5.30
CA SER A 152 14.63 31.79 6.45
C SER A 152 15.83 31.66 7.40
N MET A 153 16.38 32.80 7.85
CA MET A 153 17.64 32.90 8.63
C MET A 153 17.49 32.64 10.14
N THR A 154 16.28 32.59 10.70
CA THR A 154 16.08 32.63 12.16
C THR A 154 16.01 31.26 12.85
N MET A 155 15.57 30.22 12.14
CA MET A 155 15.63 28.81 12.56
C MET A 155 15.65 27.95 11.30
N PRO A 156 16.81 27.44 10.86
CA PRO A 156 16.84 26.60 9.66
C PRO A 156 16.16 25.27 9.99
N GLY A 157 15.05 24.92 9.33
CA GLY A 157 14.37 23.63 9.52
C GLY A 157 15.28 22.42 9.25
N VAL A 158 16.44 22.65 8.64
CA VAL A 158 17.57 21.70 8.57
C VAL A 158 17.96 21.16 9.97
N ALA A 159 17.86 21.96 11.02
CA ALA A 159 18.15 21.51 12.39
C ALA A 159 17.06 20.60 12.98
N ILE A 160 15.82 20.74 12.54
CA ILE A 160 14.66 19.98 13.05
C ILE A 160 14.49 18.67 12.26
N LEU A 161 14.86 18.64 10.96
CA LEU A 161 14.69 17.48 10.09
C LEU A 161 15.29 16.17 10.67
N PRO A 162 16.53 16.14 11.20
CA PRO A 162 17.07 14.93 11.83
C PRO A 162 16.20 14.40 12.98
N ARG A 163 15.65 15.29 13.81
CA ARG A 163 14.76 14.92 14.93
C ARG A 163 13.43 14.36 14.45
N VAL A 164 12.90 14.87 13.33
CA VAL A 164 11.71 14.30 12.69
C VAL A 164 12.00 12.88 12.20
N LEU A 165 13.11 12.68 11.50
CA LEU A 165 13.50 11.36 11.01
C LEU A 165 13.74 10.39 12.17
N GLU A 166 14.40 10.81 13.25
CA GLU A 166 14.58 10.02 14.47
C GLU A 166 13.23 9.61 15.09
N LYS A 167 12.24 10.51 15.14
CA LYS A 167 10.89 10.20 15.62
C LYS A 167 10.19 9.17 14.75
N ILE A 168 10.34 9.25 13.42
CA ILE A 168 9.74 8.31 12.48
C ILE A 168 10.43 6.93 12.60
N PHE A 169 11.76 6.89 12.64
CA PHE A 169 12.51 5.65 12.76
C PHE A 169 12.33 4.98 14.13
N SER A 170 12.19 5.75 15.22
CA SER A 170 11.84 5.19 16.53
C SER A 170 10.43 4.59 16.55
N ALA A 171 9.47 5.20 15.87
CA ALA A 171 8.14 4.62 15.70
C ALA A 171 8.15 3.36 14.80
N LEU A 172 9.05 3.29 13.83
CA LEU A 172 9.23 2.12 12.96
C LEU A 172 9.75 0.90 13.72
N VAL A 173 10.62 1.11 14.73
CA VAL A 173 11.10 0.03 15.61
C VAL A 173 10.33 -0.04 16.93
N TYR A 174 9.17 0.62 17.02
CA TYR A 174 8.39 0.68 18.25
C TYR A 174 7.94 -0.71 18.69
N GLU A 175 7.99 -0.92 20.00
CA GLU A 175 7.48 -2.10 20.69
C GLU A 175 6.84 -1.71 22.01
N SER A 176 5.61 -2.17 22.21
CA SER A 176 4.92 -1.93 23.47
C SER A 176 5.55 -2.74 24.61
N PRO A 177 5.45 -2.27 25.86
CA PRO A 177 5.91 -3.04 27.03
C PRO A 177 5.25 -4.41 27.19
N GLU A 178 4.07 -4.61 26.59
CA GLU A 178 3.33 -5.87 26.58
C GLU A 178 3.88 -6.83 25.52
N ASP A 179 4.18 -6.31 24.32
CA ASP A 179 4.78 -7.09 23.24
C ASP A 179 6.16 -7.64 23.62
N ARG A 180 6.92 -6.91 24.44
CA ARG A 180 8.22 -7.37 24.97
C ARG A 180 8.11 -8.58 25.90
N LYS A 181 6.93 -8.84 26.47
CA LYS A 181 6.68 -9.95 27.40
C LYS A 181 6.07 -11.18 26.71
N LEU A 182 5.53 -11.04 25.50
CA LEU A 182 4.93 -12.15 24.75
C LEU A 182 6.04 -13.05 24.18
N MET A 183 6.02 -14.34 24.53
CA MET A 183 6.86 -15.37 23.90
C MET A 183 6.01 -16.25 22.97
N PRO A 184 6.43 -16.49 21.72
CA PRO A 184 7.63 -15.96 21.08
C PRO A 184 7.51 -14.44 20.77
N PRO A 185 8.63 -13.69 20.75
CA PRO A 185 8.70 -12.21 20.59
C PRO A 185 8.18 -11.67 19.23
N ARG A 186 7.48 -12.50 18.45
CA ARG A 186 6.96 -12.20 17.12
C ARG A 186 5.48 -11.78 17.16
N ASN A 187 4.73 -12.11 18.21
CA ASN A 187 3.30 -11.78 18.32
C ASN A 187 3.08 -10.35 18.83
N ARG A 188 3.36 -9.36 17.96
CA ARG A 188 3.04 -7.95 18.21
C ARG A 188 1.54 -7.70 18.16
N SER A 189 1.04 -6.84 19.05
CA SER A 189 -0.34 -6.35 19.04
C SER A 189 -0.71 -5.69 17.70
N LYS A 190 -2.01 -5.69 17.35
CA LYS A 190 -2.53 -5.01 16.15
C LYS A 190 -2.14 -3.52 16.15
N ALA A 191 -2.20 -2.87 17.31
CA ALA A 191 -1.86 -1.46 17.46
C ALA A 191 -0.37 -1.17 17.17
N THR A 192 0.54 -2.01 17.70
CA THR A 192 1.98 -1.92 17.40
C THR A 192 2.28 -2.12 15.91
N LYS A 193 1.66 -3.12 15.27
CA LYS A 193 1.80 -3.32 13.81
C LYS A 193 1.31 -2.09 13.02
N CYS A 194 0.20 -1.47 13.46
CA CYS A 194 -0.36 -0.29 12.80
C CYS A 194 0.57 0.92 12.88
N VAL A 195 1.13 1.25 14.06
CA VAL A 195 2.00 2.43 14.20
C VAL A 195 3.32 2.27 13.43
N ARG A 196 3.92 1.07 13.42
CA ARG A 196 5.14 0.80 12.65
C ARG A 196 4.91 0.93 11.15
N ARG A 197 3.81 0.38 10.63
CA ARG A 197 3.44 0.54 9.21
C ARG A 197 3.10 1.99 8.87
N HIS A 198 2.46 2.73 9.77
CA HIS A 198 2.23 4.16 9.60
C HIS A 198 3.57 4.88 9.48
N ALA A 199 4.55 4.62 10.35
CA ALA A 199 5.88 5.22 10.26
C ALA A 199 6.58 4.93 8.91
N ALA A 200 6.52 3.69 8.43
CA ALA A 200 7.03 3.33 7.10
C ALA A 200 6.30 4.08 5.97
N SER A 201 4.97 4.14 6.03
CA SER A 201 4.13 4.82 5.03
C SER A 201 4.34 6.34 5.06
N LEU A 202 4.65 6.90 6.23
CA LEU A 202 4.99 8.31 6.39
C LEU A 202 6.29 8.64 5.66
N MET A 203 7.31 7.76 5.70
CA MET A 203 8.54 7.92 4.90
C MET A 203 8.23 8.00 3.39
N VAL A 204 7.32 7.17 2.89
CA VAL A 204 6.85 7.24 1.50
C VAL A 204 6.15 8.58 1.21
N LYS A 205 5.25 9.02 2.10
CA LYS A 205 4.50 10.27 1.96
C LYS A 205 5.42 11.51 1.92
N ILE A 206 6.39 11.60 2.84
CA ILE A 206 7.36 12.72 2.83
C ILE A 206 8.34 12.62 1.67
N GLY A 207 8.71 11.41 1.25
CA GLY A 207 9.51 11.16 0.04
C GLY A 207 8.84 11.70 -1.22
N LEU A 208 7.53 11.47 -1.38
CA LEU A 208 6.75 11.98 -2.51
C LEU A 208 6.59 13.51 -2.48
N LYS A 209 6.30 14.07 -1.30
CA LYS A 209 5.91 15.49 -1.18
C LYS A 209 7.12 16.44 -1.06
N TYR A 210 8.22 15.99 -0.45
CA TYR A 210 9.40 16.82 -0.16
C TYR A 210 10.74 16.13 -0.48
N PRO A 211 10.89 15.54 -1.68
CA PRO A 211 12.08 14.77 -2.02
C PRO A 211 13.37 15.61 -1.96
N LEU A 212 13.31 16.88 -2.37
CA LEU A 212 14.48 17.79 -2.36
C LEU A 212 14.97 18.13 -0.95
N LEU A 213 14.11 18.06 0.06
CA LEU A 213 14.51 18.26 1.45
C LEU A 213 15.23 17.01 2.02
N LEU A 214 14.86 15.83 1.54
CA LEU A 214 15.41 14.54 1.97
C LEU A 214 16.68 14.15 1.21
N LEU A 215 16.85 14.65 -0.01
CA LEU A 215 17.98 14.33 -0.88
C LEU A 215 19.36 14.57 -0.22
N PRO A 216 19.61 15.70 0.48
CA PRO A 216 20.91 15.93 1.14
C PRO A 216 21.23 14.94 2.27
N VAL A 217 20.20 14.35 2.89
CA VAL A 217 20.33 13.36 3.98
C VAL A 217 20.06 11.94 3.50
N PHE A 218 19.97 11.70 2.18
CA PHE A 218 19.63 10.41 1.61
C PHE A 218 20.56 9.29 2.10
N GLU A 219 21.89 9.52 2.11
CA GLU A 219 22.85 8.49 2.53
C GLU A 219 22.67 8.10 4.01
N GLN A 220 22.26 9.03 4.87
CA GLN A 220 21.94 8.73 6.27
C GLN A 220 20.69 7.87 6.37
N ILE A 221 19.61 8.26 5.67
CA ILE A 221 18.35 7.50 5.60
C ILE A 221 18.62 6.08 5.07
N HIS A 222 19.37 5.98 3.97
CA HIS A 222 19.72 4.72 3.35
C HIS A 222 20.54 3.82 4.30
N THR A 223 21.52 4.38 5.00
CA THR A 223 22.33 3.64 5.98
C THR A 223 21.48 3.14 7.14
N THR A 224 20.56 3.96 7.67
CA THR A 224 19.63 3.54 8.73
C THR A 224 18.73 2.40 8.26
N VAL A 225 18.11 2.53 7.07
CA VAL A 225 17.26 1.48 6.50
C VAL A 225 18.05 0.19 6.28
N ARG A 226 19.26 0.28 5.70
CA ARG A 226 20.13 -0.90 5.50
C ARG A 226 20.52 -1.56 6.82
N GLY A 227 20.78 -0.78 7.87
CA GLY A 227 21.03 -1.28 9.22
C GLY A 227 19.85 -2.08 9.77
N LEU A 228 18.64 -1.53 9.65
CA LEU A 228 17.40 -2.20 10.09
C LEU A 228 17.12 -3.49 9.30
N LEU A 229 17.39 -3.50 8.00
CA LEU A 229 17.24 -4.68 7.14
C LEU A 229 18.26 -5.78 7.49
N ARG A 230 19.52 -5.43 7.73
CA ARG A 230 20.56 -6.39 8.15
C ARG A 230 20.23 -7.02 9.50
N CYS A 231 19.79 -6.22 10.46
CA CYS A 231 19.33 -6.74 11.74
C CYS A 231 18.15 -7.71 11.58
N SER A 232 17.35 -7.61 10.52
CA SER A 232 16.26 -8.55 10.21
C SER A 232 16.72 -9.86 9.57
N ALA A 233 17.92 -9.92 8.97
CA ALA A 233 18.43 -11.08 8.24
C ALA A 233 19.21 -12.06 9.14
N ASP A 234 19.82 -11.56 10.21
CA ASP A 234 20.38 -12.42 11.26
C ASP A 234 19.23 -13.10 12.00
N ASN A 235 19.09 -14.41 11.80
CA ASN A 235 18.20 -15.33 12.56
C ASN A 235 18.60 -15.43 14.06
N GLY A 236 19.05 -14.32 14.66
CA GLY A 236 19.46 -14.19 16.03
C GLY A 236 18.24 -14.14 16.93
N LYS A 237 18.07 -15.20 17.72
CA LYS A 237 17.05 -15.42 18.77
C LYS A 237 16.84 -14.29 19.81
N ASN A 238 17.48 -13.12 19.69
CA ASN A 238 17.62 -12.15 20.79
C ASN A 238 17.27 -10.68 20.50
N ASN A 239 16.88 -10.25 19.28
CA ASN A 239 16.57 -8.84 19.04
C ASN A 239 15.12 -8.63 18.59
N SER A 240 14.31 -7.97 19.40
CA SER A 240 12.89 -7.72 19.12
C SER A 240 12.67 -6.68 17.99
N ASN A 241 13.68 -5.87 17.66
CA ASN A 241 13.62 -4.77 16.69
C ASN A 241 13.62 -5.15 15.19
N HIS A 242 13.21 -6.36 14.79
CA HIS A 242 13.21 -6.76 13.38
C HIS A 242 12.07 -6.10 12.58
N LEU A 243 12.39 -5.61 11.37
CA LEU A 243 11.38 -5.16 10.41
C LEU A 243 10.59 -6.35 9.86
N THR A 244 9.29 -6.15 9.63
CA THR A 244 8.52 -7.12 8.83
C THR A 244 8.90 -6.99 7.37
N ARG A 245 8.71 -8.05 6.58
CA ARG A 245 8.98 -8.01 5.13
C ARG A 245 8.21 -6.90 4.41
N MET A 246 6.97 -6.65 4.83
CA MET A 246 6.16 -5.57 4.26
C MET A 246 6.68 -4.18 4.66
N GLU A 247 7.12 -4.00 5.90
CA GLU A 247 7.79 -2.76 6.33
C GLU A 247 9.04 -2.50 5.47
N SER A 248 9.84 -3.54 5.19
CA SER A 248 11.00 -3.46 4.30
C SER A 248 10.63 -2.98 2.90
N VAL A 249 9.58 -3.55 2.29
CA VAL A 249 9.09 -3.14 0.96
C VAL A 249 8.66 -1.67 0.95
N ILE A 250 7.94 -1.21 1.98
CA ILE A 250 7.49 0.19 2.08
C ILE A 250 8.69 1.14 2.22
N LEU A 251 9.74 0.76 2.96
CA LEU A 251 10.96 1.56 3.05
C LEU A 251 11.73 1.58 1.72
N TYR A 252 11.78 0.46 0.99
CA TYR A 252 12.32 0.46 -0.36
C TYR A 252 11.55 1.41 -1.27
N GLU A 253 10.21 1.43 -1.20
CA GLU A 253 9.40 2.42 -1.94
C GLU A 253 9.84 3.85 -1.63
N ALA A 254 10.02 4.19 -0.33
CA ALA A 254 10.43 5.52 0.07
C ALA A 254 11.82 5.89 -0.47
N LEU A 255 12.79 4.98 -0.40
CA LEU A 255 14.13 5.22 -0.92
C LEU A 255 14.14 5.38 -2.45
N LEU A 256 13.39 4.53 -3.17
CA LEU A 256 13.25 4.61 -4.63
C LEU A 256 12.65 5.96 -5.06
N ILE A 257 11.61 6.44 -4.36
CA ILE A 257 11.03 7.76 -4.60
C ILE A 257 12.08 8.87 -4.45
N ILE A 258 12.87 8.86 -3.37
CA ILE A 258 13.89 9.90 -3.15
C ILE A 258 15.00 9.78 -4.21
N SER A 259 15.38 8.55 -4.60
CA SER A 259 16.40 8.28 -5.62
C SER A 259 16.08 8.84 -7.01
N ASN A 260 14.78 9.00 -7.34
CA ASN A 260 14.37 9.62 -8.61
C ASN A 260 14.94 11.05 -8.74
N HIS A 261 15.23 11.71 -7.62
CA HIS A 261 15.76 13.06 -7.57
C HIS A 261 17.29 13.12 -7.63
N PHE A 262 18.00 12.00 -7.74
CA PHE A 262 19.42 12.02 -8.12
C PHE A 262 19.62 12.69 -9.48
N CYS A 263 18.63 12.56 -10.38
CA CYS A 263 18.72 13.04 -11.75
C CYS A 263 19.99 12.54 -12.47
N ASP A 264 20.41 11.31 -12.14
CA ASP A 264 21.58 10.63 -12.69
C ASP A 264 21.20 9.17 -12.94
N TYR A 265 21.16 8.77 -14.22
CA TYR A 265 20.75 7.45 -14.66
C TYR A 265 21.64 6.33 -14.07
N GLU A 266 22.96 6.52 -14.05
CA GLU A 266 23.92 5.50 -13.60
C GLU A 266 23.93 5.36 -12.08
N ARG A 267 23.68 6.44 -11.34
CA ARG A 267 23.50 6.37 -9.89
C ARG A 267 22.19 5.68 -9.54
N GLN A 268 21.10 6.03 -10.21
CA GLN A 268 19.78 5.46 -9.95
C GLN A 268 19.72 3.99 -10.32
N THR A 269 20.29 3.58 -11.46
CA THR A 269 20.30 2.16 -11.88
C THR A 269 21.06 1.26 -10.90
N ARG A 270 22.21 1.72 -10.36
CA ARG A 270 22.97 0.98 -9.33
C ARG A 270 22.18 0.85 -8.03
N PHE A 271 21.48 1.90 -7.63
CA PHE A 271 20.64 1.87 -6.43
C PHE A 271 19.45 0.90 -6.61
N ILE A 272 18.82 0.89 -7.79
CA ILE A 272 17.77 -0.07 -8.11
C ILE A 272 18.30 -1.50 -8.05
N GLN A 273 19.49 -1.76 -8.63
CA GLN A 273 20.13 -3.07 -8.58
C GLN A 273 20.37 -3.55 -7.15
N GLU A 274 20.87 -2.67 -6.27
CA GLU A 274 21.05 -2.96 -4.85
C GLU A 274 19.73 -3.33 -4.16
N THR A 275 18.65 -2.60 -4.49
CA THR A 275 17.33 -2.77 -3.87
C THR A 275 16.63 -4.06 -4.33
N ILE A 276 16.66 -4.35 -5.64
CA ILE A 276 15.89 -5.45 -6.22
C ILE A 276 16.68 -6.77 -6.32
N GLY A 277 18.02 -6.72 -6.32
CA GLY A 277 18.86 -7.82 -6.80
C GLY A 277 18.57 -9.18 -6.17
N GLU A 278 18.51 -9.24 -4.84
CA GLU A 278 18.21 -10.49 -4.11
C GLU A 278 16.79 -10.99 -4.40
N ALA A 279 15.80 -10.10 -4.34
CA ALA A 279 14.40 -10.42 -4.57
C ALA A 279 14.14 -10.89 -6.00
N SER A 280 14.73 -10.24 -7.01
CA SER A 280 14.60 -10.65 -8.41
C SER A 280 15.27 -12.00 -8.67
N ALA A 281 16.48 -12.23 -8.15
CA ALA A 281 17.18 -13.50 -8.33
C ALA A 281 16.41 -14.66 -7.69
N ARG A 282 15.87 -14.43 -6.49
CA ARG A 282 15.04 -15.39 -5.78
C ARG A 282 13.73 -15.67 -6.48
N PHE A 283 13.04 -14.65 -7.00
CA PHE A 283 11.82 -14.82 -7.78
C PHE A 283 12.05 -15.66 -9.04
N VAL A 284 13.13 -15.36 -9.78
CA VAL A 284 13.53 -16.14 -10.96
C VAL A 284 13.82 -17.59 -10.56
N SER A 285 14.54 -17.81 -9.45
CA SER A 285 14.84 -19.16 -8.94
C SER A 285 13.58 -19.94 -8.56
N ILE A 286 12.61 -19.31 -7.88
CA ILE A 286 11.31 -19.94 -7.57
C ILE A 286 10.62 -20.38 -8.87
N GLY A 287 10.61 -19.50 -9.87
CA GLY A 287 9.90 -19.74 -11.11
C GLY A 287 10.47 -20.83 -12.02
N LEU A 288 11.74 -21.22 -11.82
CA LEU A 288 12.35 -22.32 -12.56
C LEU A 288 11.57 -23.61 -12.39
N GLU A 289 11.07 -23.90 -11.19
CA GLU A 289 10.33 -25.12 -10.87
C GLU A 289 8.84 -24.85 -10.63
N ALA A 290 8.51 -23.85 -9.82
CA ALA A 290 7.13 -23.64 -9.34
C ALA A 290 6.18 -23.11 -10.43
N PHE A 291 6.69 -22.46 -11.50
CA PHE A 291 5.84 -21.82 -12.52
C PHE A 291 5.79 -22.58 -13.85
N LYS A 292 6.26 -23.84 -13.87
CA LYS A 292 6.17 -24.71 -15.06
C LYS A 292 4.71 -24.97 -15.47
N GLY A 293 3.82 -25.11 -14.49
CA GLY A 293 2.41 -25.37 -14.70
C GLY A 293 1.56 -25.12 -13.45
N PRO A 294 0.23 -25.29 -13.55
CA PRO A 294 -0.67 -25.06 -12.42
C PRO A 294 -0.44 -26.06 -11.28
N ILE A 295 -0.07 -27.31 -11.57
CA ILE A 295 0.12 -28.35 -10.55
C ILE A 295 1.39 -28.10 -9.73
N GLU A 296 2.48 -27.71 -10.38
CA GLU A 296 3.73 -27.34 -9.71
C GLU A 296 3.52 -26.12 -8.81
N LEU A 297 2.76 -25.13 -9.28
CA LEU A 297 2.40 -23.96 -8.49
C LEU A 297 1.54 -24.35 -7.27
N MET A 298 0.53 -25.20 -7.47
CA MET A 298 -0.32 -25.71 -6.37
C MET A 298 0.49 -26.40 -5.29
N ARG A 299 1.44 -27.26 -5.67
CA ARG A 299 2.35 -27.96 -4.75
C ARG A 299 3.28 -27.01 -4.01
N PHE A 300 3.77 -25.98 -4.70
CA PHE A 300 4.68 -25.00 -4.11
C PHE A 300 3.99 -24.18 -3.00
N ILE A 301 2.73 -23.77 -3.22
CA ILE A 301 1.95 -22.99 -2.26
C ILE A 301 1.13 -23.84 -1.29
N GLY A 302 0.90 -25.12 -1.58
CA GLY A 302 0.16 -26.05 -0.73
C GLY A 302 -1.36 -25.97 -0.85
N LEU A 303 -1.88 -25.84 -2.07
CA LEU A 303 -3.34 -25.91 -2.34
C LEU A 303 -3.85 -27.36 -2.45
N ASP A 304 -2.96 -28.29 -2.76
CA ASP A 304 -3.23 -29.73 -2.89
C ASP A 304 -3.09 -30.49 -1.56
N ARG A 305 -2.92 -29.76 -0.46
CA ARG A 305 -2.70 -30.32 0.89
C ARG A 305 -3.72 -29.77 1.89
N PRO A 306 -4.04 -30.53 2.95
CA PRO A 306 -4.95 -30.06 3.99
C PRO A 306 -4.43 -28.78 4.65
N ALA A 307 -5.36 -28.01 5.21
CA ALA A 307 -5.08 -26.74 5.88
C ALA A 307 -4.22 -26.95 7.14
N VAL A 308 -3.26 -26.04 7.32
CA VAL A 308 -2.36 -26.05 8.48
C VAL A 308 -3.16 -25.69 9.74
N THR A 309 -3.29 -26.63 10.66
CA THR A 309 -3.69 -26.40 12.05
C THR A 309 -2.44 -26.24 12.91
N LEU A 310 -2.45 -25.29 13.85
CA LEU A 310 -1.30 -24.92 14.70
C LEU A 310 -0.69 -26.07 15.52
N ASP A 311 -1.38 -27.22 15.60
CA ASP A 311 -0.99 -28.35 16.44
C ASP A 311 -0.03 -29.35 15.77
N ASN A 312 0.22 -29.22 14.45
CA ASN A 312 1.07 -30.17 13.71
C ASN A 312 2.41 -29.53 13.30
N ASN A 313 3.46 -29.84 14.06
CA ASN A 313 4.85 -29.47 13.75
C ASN A 313 5.45 -30.33 12.62
N ASN A 314 4.89 -30.23 11.41
CA ASN A 314 5.46 -30.87 10.23
C ASN A 314 6.37 -29.91 9.46
N SER A 315 7.65 -30.28 9.28
CA SER A 315 8.66 -29.45 8.60
C SER A 315 8.28 -29.07 7.16
N ALA A 316 7.56 -29.94 6.45
CA ALA A 316 7.09 -29.66 5.09
C ALA A 316 6.00 -28.57 5.04
N GLU A 317 5.26 -28.35 6.13
CA GLU A 317 4.15 -27.39 6.22
C GLU A 317 4.66 -25.97 6.46
N GLU A 318 5.67 -25.82 7.31
CA GLU A 318 6.38 -24.57 7.53
C GLU A 318 7.07 -24.07 6.24
N MET A 319 7.59 -24.99 5.42
CA MET A 319 8.17 -24.67 4.11
C MET A 319 7.15 -24.02 3.15
N MET A 320 5.89 -24.47 3.12
CA MET A 320 4.88 -23.90 2.21
C MET A 320 4.43 -22.52 2.66
N ILE A 321 4.33 -22.27 3.97
CA ILE A 321 4.07 -20.93 4.51
C ILE A 321 5.23 -19.99 4.13
N GLN A 322 6.45 -20.47 4.28
CA GLN A 322 7.66 -19.74 3.91
C GLN A 322 7.67 -19.43 2.40
N ASN A 323 7.35 -20.40 1.55
CA ASN A 323 7.22 -20.24 0.10
C ASN A 323 6.23 -19.14 -0.29
N ARG A 324 5.04 -19.10 0.33
CA ARG A 324 4.03 -18.05 0.10
C ARG A 324 4.56 -16.67 0.48
N SER A 325 5.14 -16.57 1.67
CA SER A 325 5.74 -15.33 2.18
C SER A 325 6.90 -14.86 1.31
N ASP A 326 7.71 -15.78 0.80
CA ASP A 326 8.83 -15.49 -0.11
C ASP A 326 8.34 -14.98 -1.45
N LEU A 327 7.31 -15.62 -2.01
CA LEU A 327 6.72 -15.20 -3.27
C LEU A 327 6.12 -13.80 -3.17
N ILE A 328 5.31 -13.51 -2.14
CA ILE A 328 4.74 -12.18 -1.91
C ILE A 328 5.86 -11.15 -1.75
N TYR A 329 6.86 -11.44 -0.94
CA TYR A 329 7.96 -10.50 -0.70
C TYR A 329 8.74 -10.18 -1.97
N CYS A 330 9.07 -11.19 -2.78
CA CYS A 330 9.81 -10.97 -4.02
C CYS A 330 8.97 -10.18 -5.02
N LEU A 331 7.71 -10.56 -5.23
CA LEU A 331 6.79 -9.84 -6.12
C LEU A 331 6.57 -8.39 -5.67
N SER A 332 6.38 -8.16 -4.38
CA SER A 332 6.14 -6.81 -3.85
C SER A 332 7.38 -5.91 -3.95
N THR A 333 8.58 -6.48 -3.77
CA THR A 333 9.84 -5.76 -3.99
C THR A 333 10.08 -5.41 -5.46
N VAL A 334 9.79 -6.32 -6.40
CA VAL A 334 9.89 -6.02 -7.83
C VAL A 334 8.83 -4.99 -8.24
N LEU A 335 7.60 -5.13 -7.74
CA LEU A 335 6.51 -4.18 -7.98
C LEU A 335 6.83 -2.78 -7.46
N SER A 336 7.49 -2.64 -6.30
CA SER A 336 7.86 -1.34 -5.75
C SER A 336 8.76 -0.55 -6.69
N VAL A 337 9.74 -1.21 -7.33
CA VAL A 337 10.62 -0.62 -8.35
C VAL A 337 9.79 -0.14 -9.55
N VAL A 338 8.94 -0.99 -10.10
CA VAL A 338 8.12 -0.64 -11.27
C VAL A 338 7.16 0.51 -10.96
N LYS A 339 6.60 0.56 -9.76
CA LYS A 339 5.62 1.57 -9.34
C LYS A 339 6.26 2.91 -8.98
N ARG A 340 7.49 2.92 -8.47
CA ARG A 340 8.12 4.12 -7.87
C ARG A 340 9.23 4.73 -8.72
N CYS A 341 9.92 3.96 -9.56
CA CYS A 341 10.99 4.52 -10.40
C CYS A 341 10.42 5.38 -11.52
N SER A 342 10.94 6.61 -11.63
CA SER A 342 10.56 7.54 -12.69
C SER A 342 11.79 8.21 -13.28
N ILE A 343 11.64 8.69 -14.52
CA ILE A 343 12.59 9.62 -15.14
C ILE A 343 12.27 11.06 -14.71
N PRO A 344 13.23 12.00 -14.79
CA PRO A 344 12.96 13.41 -14.54
C PRO A 344 11.92 13.98 -15.52
N GLU A 345 10.95 14.74 -15.02
CA GLU A 345 9.92 15.41 -15.84
C GLU A 345 10.48 16.55 -16.69
N ASP A 346 11.54 17.21 -16.21
CA ASP A 346 12.24 18.29 -16.91
C ASP A 346 13.18 17.70 -17.99
N PRO A 347 12.92 17.96 -19.30
CA PRO A 347 13.71 17.41 -20.39
C PRO A 347 15.20 17.73 -20.30
N ASP A 348 15.55 18.93 -19.80
CA ASP A 348 16.94 19.36 -19.68
C ASP A 348 17.66 18.58 -18.58
N ARG A 349 16.98 18.28 -17.46
CA ARG A 349 17.52 17.41 -16.41
C ARG A 349 17.64 15.98 -16.91
N ALA A 350 16.66 15.49 -17.65
CA ALA A 350 16.71 14.14 -18.21
C ALA A 350 17.87 13.98 -19.20
N ALA A 351 18.11 14.98 -20.06
CA ALA A 351 19.24 14.99 -20.99
C ALA A 351 20.59 15.02 -20.25
N ARG A 352 20.79 15.97 -19.31
CA ARG A 352 22.03 16.06 -18.53
C ARG A 352 22.28 14.84 -17.64
N GLY A 353 21.22 14.23 -17.14
CA GLY A 353 21.27 13.04 -16.29
C GLY A 353 21.47 11.72 -17.03
N GLY A 354 21.57 11.74 -18.37
CA GLY A 354 21.81 10.54 -19.18
C GLY A 354 20.57 9.64 -19.37
N PHE A 355 19.36 10.19 -19.23
CA PHE A 355 18.10 9.45 -19.44
C PHE A 355 17.64 9.41 -20.89
N VAL A 356 18.25 10.22 -21.78
CA VAL A 356 17.96 10.20 -23.22
C VAL A 356 18.90 9.19 -23.88
N ALA A 357 18.33 8.12 -24.44
CA ALA A 357 19.09 7.05 -25.10
C ALA A 357 19.36 7.33 -26.58
N ALA A 358 18.41 7.95 -27.27
CA ALA A 358 18.48 8.24 -28.70
C ALA A 358 17.52 9.38 -29.07
N LEU A 359 17.55 9.78 -30.35
CA LEU A 359 16.52 10.62 -30.96
C LEU A 359 15.72 9.76 -31.94
N SER A 360 14.41 9.98 -32.04
CA SER A 360 13.57 9.37 -33.07
C SER A 360 13.89 9.95 -34.45
N GLU A 361 13.35 9.35 -35.50
CA GLU A 361 13.44 9.87 -36.88
C GLU A 361 12.86 11.28 -37.01
N SER A 362 11.87 11.62 -36.17
CA SER A 362 11.27 12.94 -36.05
C SER A 362 12.04 13.91 -35.12
N GLY A 363 13.19 13.50 -34.58
CA GLY A 363 14.02 14.31 -33.69
C GLY A 363 13.55 14.37 -32.23
N ASN A 364 12.56 13.57 -31.83
CA ASN A 364 12.07 13.54 -30.45
C ASN A 364 13.00 12.68 -29.55
N PRO A 365 13.24 13.08 -28.29
CA PRO A 365 14.05 12.29 -27.37
C PRO A 365 13.38 10.95 -27.05
N VAL A 366 14.16 9.88 -27.15
CA VAL A 366 13.79 8.54 -26.71
C VAL A 366 14.39 8.31 -25.32
N TYR A 367 13.54 8.30 -24.32
CA TYR A 367 13.94 8.09 -22.93
C TYR A 367 14.17 6.61 -22.62
N ARG A 368 15.13 6.34 -21.73
CA ARG A 368 15.37 5.04 -21.09
C ARG A 368 15.10 5.14 -19.60
N ASN A 369 14.43 4.13 -19.04
CA ASN A 369 14.17 4.08 -17.61
C ASN A 369 15.24 3.25 -16.89
N PRO A 370 15.84 3.72 -15.79
CA PRO A 370 16.86 2.96 -15.06
C PRO A 370 16.33 1.65 -14.43
N ALA A 371 15.01 1.47 -14.31
CA ALA A 371 14.41 0.20 -13.92
C ALA A 371 14.41 -0.86 -15.04
N ALA A 372 14.44 -0.46 -16.31
CA ALA A 372 14.32 -1.37 -17.45
C ALA A 372 15.33 -2.54 -17.46
N PRO A 373 16.66 -2.33 -17.28
CA PRO A 373 17.62 -3.42 -17.30
C PRO A 373 17.41 -4.47 -16.20
N HIS A 374 16.76 -4.09 -15.10
CA HIS A 374 16.54 -4.98 -13.94
C HIS A 374 15.18 -5.69 -14.01
N ILE A 375 14.17 -5.07 -14.62
CA ILE A 375 12.81 -5.62 -14.70
C ILE A 375 12.61 -6.50 -15.93
N ILE A 376 13.19 -6.16 -17.08
CA ILE A 376 13.04 -6.95 -18.32
C ILE A 376 13.43 -8.42 -18.13
N PRO A 377 14.55 -8.77 -17.45
CA PRO A 377 14.91 -10.17 -17.18
C PRO A 377 13.92 -10.92 -16.29
N VAL A 378 13.08 -10.20 -15.51
CA VAL A 378 12.08 -10.79 -14.61
C VAL A 378 10.75 -11.09 -15.35
N LEU A 379 10.48 -10.42 -16.46
CA LEU A 379 9.23 -10.56 -17.21
C LEU A 379 8.91 -11.99 -17.68
N PRO A 380 9.85 -12.81 -18.19
CA PRO A 380 9.55 -14.18 -18.58
C PRO A 380 9.03 -15.02 -17.40
N THR A 381 9.63 -14.87 -16.23
CA THR A 381 9.20 -15.54 -14.99
C THR A 381 7.83 -15.04 -14.54
N LEU A 382 7.57 -13.74 -14.66
CA LEU A 382 6.25 -13.17 -14.38
C LEU A 382 5.17 -13.73 -15.31
N PHE A 383 5.44 -13.81 -16.62
CA PHE A 383 4.52 -14.40 -17.59
C PHE A 383 4.26 -15.88 -17.29
N ALA A 384 5.28 -16.64 -16.85
CA ALA A 384 5.11 -18.02 -16.42
C ALA A 384 4.20 -18.12 -15.20
N LEU A 385 4.38 -17.26 -14.18
CA LEU A 385 3.50 -17.22 -13.01
C LEU A 385 2.05 -16.88 -13.41
N VAL A 386 1.83 -15.82 -14.18
CA VAL A 386 0.48 -15.42 -14.61
C VAL A 386 -0.21 -16.53 -15.40
N ARG A 387 0.53 -17.18 -16.31
CA ARG A 387 0.02 -18.33 -17.07
C ARG A 387 -0.37 -19.49 -16.14
N ALA A 388 0.49 -19.85 -15.19
CA ALA A 388 0.23 -20.90 -14.22
C ALA A 388 -0.99 -20.57 -13.35
N MET A 389 -1.12 -19.31 -12.91
CA MET A 389 -2.25 -18.82 -12.13
C MET A 389 -3.57 -18.88 -12.90
N ASN A 390 -3.60 -18.44 -14.16
CA ASN A 390 -4.79 -18.54 -14.99
C ASN A 390 -5.18 -20.01 -15.24
N ALA A 391 -4.19 -20.89 -15.39
CA ALA A 391 -4.40 -22.33 -15.56
C ALA A 391 -4.87 -23.06 -14.28
N LEU A 392 -4.85 -22.42 -13.10
CA LEU A 392 -5.41 -22.99 -11.87
C LEU A 392 -6.93 -23.21 -11.95
N PHE A 393 -7.61 -22.48 -12.84
CA PHE A 393 -9.05 -22.61 -13.09
C PHE A 393 -9.39 -23.78 -14.04
N ASN A 394 -8.39 -24.52 -14.54
CA ASN A 394 -8.62 -25.73 -15.31
C ASN A 394 -9.31 -26.80 -14.44
N PRO A 395 -10.29 -27.56 -14.99
CA PRO A 395 -10.97 -28.62 -14.23
C PRO A 395 -10.02 -29.63 -13.59
N THR A 396 -8.92 -29.97 -14.28
CA THR A 396 -7.88 -30.88 -13.76
C THR A 396 -7.16 -30.31 -12.52
N ALA A 397 -6.91 -29.00 -12.48
CA ALA A 397 -6.28 -28.35 -11.33
C ALA A 397 -7.28 -28.21 -10.17
N LEU A 398 -8.51 -27.81 -10.46
CA LEU A 398 -9.58 -27.70 -9.46
C LEU A 398 -9.88 -29.04 -8.76
N ALA A 399 -9.80 -30.16 -9.49
CA ALA A 399 -9.99 -31.50 -8.94
C ALA A 399 -8.90 -31.93 -7.95
N LEU A 400 -7.73 -31.27 -7.96
CA LEU A 400 -6.59 -31.58 -7.08
C LEU A 400 -6.57 -30.74 -5.80
N LEU A 401 -7.55 -29.85 -5.59
CA LEU A 401 -7.66 -29.07 -4.37
C LEU A 401 -7.92 -29.97 -3.16
N SER A 402 -7.30 -29.65 -2.04
CA SER A 402 -7.69 -30.27 -0.77
C SER A 402 -9.10 -29.85 -0.37
N GLU A 403 -9.76 -30.68 0.45
CA GLU A 403 -11.11 -30.39 0.97
C GLU A 403 -11.18 -29.02 1.65
N ASP A 404 -10.14 -28.63 2.39
CA ASP A 404 -10.07 -27.37 3.12
C ASP A 404 -9.93 -26.15 2.20
N PHE A 405 -9.43 -26.33 0.99
CA PHE A 405 -9.18 -25.27 0.01
C PHE A 405 -10.10 -25.33 -1.22
N LYS A 406 -11.14 -26.16 -1.23
CA LYS A 406 -12.13 -26.21 -2.32
C LYS A 406 -12.74 -24.84 -2.64
N LYS A 407 -12.89 -23.98 -1.64
CA LYS A 407 -13.45 -22.62 -1.76
C LYS A 407 -12.38 -21.53 -1.90
N ALA A 408 -11.10 -21.89 -2.04
CA ALA A 408 -10.00 -20.92 -2.06
C ALA A 408 -10.07 -19.94 -3.24
N TYR A 409 -10.79 -20.30 -4.30
CA TYR A 409 -11.00 -19.40 -5.44
C TYR A 409 -12.27 -18.58 -5.36
N GLU A 410 -13.22 -18.88 -4.46
CA GLU A 410 -14.46 -18.11 -4.33
C GLU A 410 -14.16 -16.64 -3.99
N LEU A 411 -15.07 -15.74 -4.38
CA LEU A 411 -15.00 -14.33 -4.03
C LEU A 411 -14.97 -14.16 -2.51
N LEU A 412 -14.15 -13.24 -1.99
CA LEU A 412 -14.07 -13.03 -0.54
C LEU A 412 -15.40 -12.46 -0.03
N GLU A 413 -15.75 -12.79 1.20
CA GLU A 413 -17.06 -12.43 1.75
C GLU A 413 -17.27 -10.91 1.82
N TYR A 414 -16.24 -10.16 2.21
CA TYR A 414 -16.31 -8.69 2.21
C TYR A 414 -16.47 -8.11 0.80
N GLU A 415 -15.93 -8.75 -0.24
CA GLU A 415 -16.10 -8.31 -1.63
C GLU A 415 -17.51 -8.60 -2.14
N LYS A 416 -18.10 -9.75 -1.77
CA LYS A 416 -19.50 -10.07 -2.06
C LYS A 416 -20.43 -9.02 -1.44
N ILE A 417 -20.25 -8.76 -0.15
CA ILE A 417 -20.97 -7.75 0.63
C ILE A 417 -20.89 -6.40 -0.09
N HIS A 418 -19.67 -5.94 -0.40
CA HIS A 418 -19.44 -4.67 -1.10
C HIS A 418 -20.10 -4.61 -2.50
N LEU A 419 -20.05 -5.69 -3.27
CA LEU A 419 -20.68 -5.75 -4.61
C LEU A 419 -22.21 -5.76 -4.53
N MET A 420 -22.79 -6.35 -3.49
CA MET A 420 -24.24 -6.35 -3.25
C MET A 420 -24.74 -4.99 -2.72
N GLY A 421 -23.85 -4.06 -2.40
CA GLY A 421 -24.21 -2.81 -1.73
C GLY A 421 -24.71 -3.01 -0.29
N LEU A 422 -24.58 -4.23 0.24
CA LEU A 422 -24.78 -4.52 1.65
C LEU A 422 -23.52 -4.03 2.35
N ASN A 423 -23.63 -3.13 3.31
CA ASN A 423 -22.45 -2.48 3.89
C ASN A 423 -22.23 -2.99 5.31
N VAL A 424 -21.35 -3.99 5.48
CA VAL A 424 -20.94 -4.44 6.81
C VAL A 424 -19.85 -3.50 7.35
N CYS A 425 -20.22 -2.66 8.32
CA CYS A 425 -19.30 -1.79 9.04
C CYS A 425 -18.58 -2.49 10.21
N ASN A 426 -18.66 -3.82 10.32
CA ASN A 426 -17.92 -4.59 11.33
C ASN A 426 -16.43 -4.81 11.02
N LEU A 427 -15.74 -3.77 10.57
CA LEU A 427 -14.29 -3.62 10.74
C LEU A 427 -14.04 -2.23 11.31
N GLN A 428 -14.11 -2.13 12.65
CA GLN A 428 -13.72 -0.98 13.47
C GLN A 428 -12.36 -0.38 13.05
N THR A 429 -12.31 0.45 12.01
CA THR A 429 -11.05 1.08 11.58
C THR A 429 -11.31 2.35 10.76
N ASN A 430 -11.38 3.49 11.45
CA ASN A 430 -11.54 4.84 10.88
C ASN A 430 -10.34 5.33 10.03
N ASN A 431 -9.45 4.43 9.59
CA ASN A 431 -8.21 4.82 8.94
C ASN A 431 -8.01 4.10 7.61
N PRO A 432 -7.82 4.80 6.47
CA PRO A 432 -7.38 4.18 5.23
C PRO A 432 -6.04 3.43 5.38
N TYR A 433 -5.22 3.77 6.39
CA TYR A 433 -4.02 3.01 6.77
C TYR A 433 -4.32 1.70 7.53
N GLN A 434 -5.53 1.52 8.04
CA GLN A 434 -5.99 0.32 8.75
C GLN A 434 -6.73 -0.69 7.87
N GLN A 435 -7.45 -0.26 6.83
CA GLN A 435 -7.93 -1.20 5.79
C GLN A 435 -6.75 -1.89 5.08
N ALA A 436 -5.67 -1.12 4.85
CA ALA A 436 -4.37 -1.68 4.47
C ALA A 436 -3.72 -2.52 5.59
N ALA A 437 -4.10 -2.35 6.86
CA ALA A 437 -3.70 -3.25 7.94
C ALA A 437 -4.39 -4.58 7.86
N ASP A 438 -5.70 -4.60 7.70
CA ASP A 438 -6.45 -5.84 7.79
C ASP A 438 -6.25 -6.67 6.52
N ASN A 439 -6.01 -6.02 5.37
CA ASN A 439 -5.53 -6.68 4.17
C ASN A 439 -4.07 -7.16 4.30
N ALA A 440 -3.13 -6.37 4.82
CA ALA A 440 -1.72 -6.80 4.92
C ALA A 440 -1.36 -7.58 6.21
N ALA A 441 -2.24 -7.66 7.21
CA ALA A 441 -2.03 -8.39 8.46
C ALA A 441 -2.11 -9.91 8.27
N ALA A 442 -2.60 -10.37 7.12
CA ALA A 442 -2.50 -11.77 6.70
C ALA A 442 -1.04 -12.25 6.58
N ASP A 443 -0.07 -11.33 6.47
CA ASP A 443 1.33 -11.70 6.37
C ASP A 443 2.00 -11.88 7.74
N GLN A 444 2.27 -13.17 8.00
CA GLN A 444 3.29 -13.77 8.88
C GLN A 444 2.93 -14.07 10.32
N ASN A 445 2.08 -13.32 11.03
CA ASN A 445 1.82 -13.60 12.47
C ASN A 445 0.35 -13.64 12.87
N ASP A 446 -0.58 -13.55 11.92
CA ASP A 446 -1.99 -13.79 12.23
C ASP A 446 -2.32 -15.29 12.21
N HIS A 447 -1.29 -16.17 12.30
CA HIS A 447 -1.39 -17.63 12.33
C HIS A 447 -2.30 -18.16 13.45
N ALA A 448 -2.55 -17.36 14.49
CA ALA A 448 -3.40 -17.72 15.63
C ALA A 448 -4.91 -17.39 15.48
N THR A 449 -5.30 -16.47 14.58
CA THR A 449 -6.62 -15.80 14.67
C THR A 449 -7.50 -15.94 13.41
N THR A 450 -6.92 -15.91 12.21
CA THR A 450 -7.70 -16.04 10.95
C THR A 450 -7.80 -17.50 10.46
N ALA A 451 -8.97 -17.98 10.04
CA ALA A 451 -9.08 -19.35 9.51
C ALA A 451 -8.14 -19.58 8.28
N PRO A 452 -7.59 -20.80 8.07
CA PRO A 452 -6.63 -21.07 6.98
C PRO A 452 -7.13 -20.73 5.57
N LEU A 453 -8.42 -20.94 5.31
CA LEU A 453 -9.04 -20.68 4.02
C LEU A 453 -9.04 -19.18 3.64
N PRO A 454 -9.57 -18.25 4.46
CA PRO A 454 -9.46 -16.81 4.21
C PRO A 454 -8.03 -16.32 3.97
N ARG A 455 -7.04 -16.87 4.69
CA ARG A 455 -5.62 -16.51 4.45
C ARG A 455 -5.16 -16.93 3.06
N MET A 456 -5.54 -18.13 2.61
CA MET A 456 -5.21 -18.61 1.26
C MET A 456 -5.94 -17.78 0.18
N GLN A 457 -7.22 -17.45 0.39
CA GLN A 457 -7.98 -16.58 -0.51
C GLN A 457 -7.30 -15.22 -0.67
N HIS A 458 -6.93 -14.58 0.46
CA HIS A 458 -6.23 -13.32 0.47
C HIS A 458 -4.88 -13.42 -0.25
N PHE A 459 -4.09 -14.44 0.04
CA PHE A 459 -2.82 -14.72 -0.66
C PHE A 459 -3.03 -14.77 -2.18
N LEU A 460 -3.98 -15.57 -2.66
CA LEU A 460 -4.29 -15.75 -4.09
C LEU A 460 -4.80 -14.46 -4.75
N VAL A 461 -5.55 -13.62 -4.05
CA VAL A 461 -5.93 -12.28 -4.54
C VAL A 461 -4.70 -11.39 -4.64
N THR A 462 -3.92 -11.28 -3.58
CA THR A 462 -2.74 -10.40 -3.52
C THR A 462 -1.70 -10.74 -4.58
N ILE A 463 -1.36 -12.03 -4.78
CA ILE A 463 -0.41 -12.40 -5.84
C ILE A 463 -0.96 -12.10 -7.25
N HIS A 464 -2.27 -12.27 -7.46
CA HIS A 464 -2.93 -12.00 -8.73
C HIS A 464 -2.90 -10.50 -9.04
N GLU A 465 -3.35 -9.68 -8.09
CA GLU A 465 -3.33 -8.23 -8.23
C GLU A 465 -1.91 -7.69 -8.41
N ASN A 466 -0.94 -8.15 -7.62
CA ASN A 466 0.46 -7.72 -7.73
C ASN A 466 1.04 -8.01 -9.12
N CYS A 467 0.73 -9.16 -9.72
CA CYS A 467 1.19 -9.49 -11.07
C CYS A 467 0.64 -8.50 -12.11
N TYR A 468 -0.67 -8.23 -12.08
CA TYR A 468 -1.29 -7.30 -13.04
C TYR A 468 -0.94 -5.84 -12.77
N HIS A 469 -0.73 -5.44 -11.52
CA HIS A 469 -0.18 -4.14 -11.17
C HIS A 469 1.25 -3.99 -11.68
N MET A 470 2.08 -5.02 -11.59
CA MET A 470 3.45 -4.98 -12.10
C MET A 470 3.48 -4.83 -13.61
N LEU A 471 2.63 -5.56 -14.33
CA LEU A 471 2.47 -5.40 -15.78
C LEU A 471 1.90 -4.02 -16.15
N GLY A 472 0.85 -3.58 -15.47
CA GLY A 472 0.17 -2.31 -15.74
C GLY A 472 1.07 -1.10 -15.48
N SER A 473 1.77 -1.07 -14.34
CA SER A 473 2.77 -0.03 -14.05
C SER A 473 3.99 -0.16 -14.97
N GLY A 474 4.37 -1.38 -15.33
CA GLY A 474 5.47 -1.64 -16.26
C GLY A 474 5.26 -0.99 -17.63
N CYS A 475 4.01 -0.94 -18.10
CA CYS A 475 3.65 -0.31 -19.38
C CYS A 475 4.08 1.16 -19.47
N HIS A 476 3.94 1.94 -18.39
CA HIS A 476 4.36 3.35 -18.38
C HIS A 476 5.82 3.51 -17.96
N THR A 477 6.29 2.74 -16.97
CA THR A 477 7.64 2.89 -16.41
C THR A 477 8.70 2.46 -17.41
N LEU A 478 8.51 1.32 -18.06
CA LEU A 478 9.44 0.80 -19.07
C LEU A 478 9.22 1.47 -20.43
N GLY A 479 7.99 1.91 -20.71
CA GLY A 479 7.62 2.61 -21.93
C GLY A 479 8.07 1.82 -23.17
N ARG A 480 8.84 2.48 -24.05
CA ARG A 480 9.34 1.90 -25.30
C ARG A 480 10.12 0.59 -25.08
N ASP A 481 10.87 0.47 -23.99
CA ASP A 481 11.69 -0.72 -23.72
C ASP A 481 10.84 -1.98 -23.50
N PHE A 482 9.61 -1.82 -23.04
CA PHE A 482 8.64 -2.92 -22.94
C PHE A 482 8.02 -3.25 -24.30
N TYR A 483 7.47 -2.27 -25.01
CA TYR A 483 6.75 -2.52 -26.27
C TYR A 483 7.65 -3.01 -27.41
N GLN A 484 8.95 -2.72 -27.37
CA GLN A 484 9.91 -3.19 -28.36
C GLN A 484 10.38 -4.64 -28.12
N LEU A 485 9.95 -5.29 -27.04
CA LEU A 485 10.36 -6.66 -26.73
C LEU A 485 9.93 -7.63 -27.85
N PRO A 486 10.85 -8.47 -28.35
CA PRO A 486 10.55 -9.38 -29.43
C PRO A 486 9.53 -10.42 -28.98
N GLY A 487 8.46 -10.60 -29.76
CA GLY A 487 7.41 -11.56 -29.43
C GLY A 487 6.54 -11.17 -28.23
N LEU A 488 6.48 -9.87 -27.86
CA LEU A 488 5.65 -9.42 -26.74
C LEU A 488 4.17 -9.80 -26.92
N SER A 489 3.59 -9.56 -28.09
CA SER A 489 2.18 -9.88 -28.37
C SER A 489 1.84 -11.36 -28.13
N PRO A 490 2.52 -12.34 -28.76
CA PRO A 490 2.26 -13.75 -28.48
C PRO A 490 2.60 -14.14 -27.04
N ALA A 491 3.59 -13.51 -26.40
CA ALA A 491 3.88 -13.76 -24.98
C ALA A 491 2.70 -13.34 -24.09
N LEU A 492 2.11 -12.16 -24.32
CA LEU A 492 0.94 -11.66 -23.58
C LEU A 492 -0.30 -12.55 -23.80
N LEU A 493 -0.56 -12.94 -25.05
CA LEU A 493 -1.69 -13.82 -25.38
C LEU A 493 -1.55 -15.19 -24.72
N ASN A 494 -0.35 -15.76 -24.69
CA ASN A 494 -0.10 -17.08 -24.11
C ASN A 494 0.09 -17.07 -22.58
N SER A 495 0.08 -15.90 -21.94
CA SER A 495 0.24 -15.77 -20.49
C SER A 495 -0.93 -15.00 -19.86
N VAL A 496 -0.92 -13.68 -19.97
CA VAL A 496 -1.91 -12.76 -19.40
C VAL A 496 -3.33 -13.08 -19.85
N PHE A 497 -3.51 -13.36 -21.14
CA PHE A 497 -4.81 -13.67 -21.72
C PHE A 497 -5.03 -15.17 -21.97
N SER A 498 -4.28 -16.02 -21.27
CA SER A 498 -4.51 -17.47 -21.31
C SER A 498 -5.74 -17.89 -20.50
N ASN A 499 -6.47 -18.89 -20.97
CA ASN A 499 -7.62 -19.52 -20.29
C ASN A 499 -8.75 -18.53 -19.87
N MET A 500 -8.95 -17.43 -20.60
CA MET A 500 -9.94 -16.39 -20.24
C MET A 500 -11.38 -16.93 -20.14
N GLU A 501 -11.70 -17.99 -20.88
CA GLU A 501 -12.98 -18.68 -20.85
C GLU A 501 -13.27 -19.30 -19.48
N LEU A 502 -12.24 -19.73 -18.75
CA LEU A 502 -12.37 -20.36 -17.43
C LEU A 502 -12.31 -19.35 -16.28
N LEU A 503 -11.71 -18.20 -16.51
CA LEU A 503 -11.57 -17.17 -15.48
C LEU A 503 -12.94 -16.61 -15.08
N PRO A 504 -13.23 -16.44 -13.78
CA PRO A 504 -14.44 -15.76 -13.34
C PRO A 504 -14.34 -14.23 -13.49
N ASP A 505 -15.49 -13.55 -13.54
CA ASP A 505 -15.53 -12.12 -13.90
C ASP A 505 -14.78 -11.21 -12.91
N TYR A 506 -14.81 -11.53 -11.61
CA TYR A 506 -14.09 -10.75 -10.59
C TYR A 506 -12.57 -10.86 -10.72
N ARG A 507 -12.04 -11.92 -11.35
CA ARG A 507 -10.61 -12.05 -11.70
C ARG A 507 -10.28 -11.38 -13.03
N LEU A 508 -11.20 -11.44 -13.98
CA LEU A 508 -11.05 -10.79 -15.29
C LEU A 508 -11.08 -9.26 -15.19
N ARG A 509 -11.91 -8.70 -14.31
CA ARG A 509 -12.07 -7.25 -14.13
C ARG A 509 -10.75 -6.53 -13.78
N PRO A 510 -9.92 -7.01 -12.82
CA PRO A 510 -8.57 -6.49 -12.61
C PRO A 510 -7.67 -6.55 -13.85
N ILE A 511 -7.70 -7.63 -14.64
CA ILE A 511 -6.89 -7.73 -15.87
C ILE A 511 -7.22 -6.57 -16.81
N ILE A 512 -8.51 -6.31 -17.01
CA ILE A 512 -8.96 -5.22 -17.89
C ILE A 512 -8.63 -3.85 -17.30
N ARG A 513 -8.94 -3.63 -16.03
CA ARG A 513 -8.83 -2.30 -15.38
C ARG A 513 -7.39 -1.91 -15.06
N VAL A 514 -6.60 -2.85 -14.55
CA VAL A 514 -5.28 -2.61 -13.98
C VAL A 514 -4.18 -2.82 -15.02
N PHE A 515 -4.32 -3.80 -15.92
CA PHE A 515 -3.31 -4.07 -16.94
C PHE A 515 -3.70 -3.51 -18.32
N LEU A 516 -4.83 -3.96 -18.88
CA LEU A 516 -5.19 -3.65 -20.28
C LEU A 516 -5.35 -2.14 -20.52
N LYS A 517 -5.96 -1.43 -19.56
CA LYS A 517 -6.12 0.02 -19.67
C LYS A 517 -4.76 0.75 -19.75
N PRO A 518 -3.82 0.63 -18.78
CA PRO A 518 -2.48 1.23 -18.93
C PRO A 518 -1.71 0.74 -20.15
N PHE A 519 -1.86 -0.52 -20.55
CA PHE A 519 -1.24 -1.07 -21.76
C PHE A 519 -1.69 -0.36 -23.03
N ILE A 520 -2.98 -0.03 -23.15
CA ILE A 520 -3.48 0.75 -24.30
C ILE A 520 -2.95 2.20 -24.24
N TYR A 521 -3.12 2.87 -23.10
CA TYR A 521 -2.80 4.29 -22.98
C TYR A 521 -1.30 4.61 -23.06
N SER A 522 -0.45 3.68 -22.67
CA SER A 522 1.01 3.90 -22.63
C SER A 522 1.72 3.40 -23.89
N CYS A 523 1.01 2.77 -24.84
CA CYS A 523 1.61 2.22 -26.05
C CYS A 523 1.98 3.35 -27.04
N PRO A 524 3.25 3.44 -27.49
CA PRO A 524 3.63 4.35 -28.55
C PRO A 524 3.02 3.94 -29.90
N PRO A 525 2.65 4.88 -30.78
CA PRO A 525 2.04 4.58 -32.09
C PRO A 525 2.85 3.61 -32.96
N ALA A 526 4.18 3.61 -32.83
CA ALA A 526 5.08 2.71 -33.56
C ALA A 526 4.84 1.22 -33.28
N PHE A 527 4.19 0.87 -32.17
CA PHE A 527 3.92 -0.51 -31.76
C PHE A 527 2.43 -0.89 -31.83
N TYR A 528 1.60 -0.05 -32.45
CA TYR A 528 0.17 -0.34 -32.57
C TYR A 528 -0.09 -1.59 -33.39
N GLU A 529 0.43 -1.65 -34.61
CA GLU A 529 0.20 -2.80 -35.51
C GLU A 529 0.87 -4.08 -35.01
N SER A 530 2.06 -3.98 -34.42
CA SER A 530 2.84 -5.16 -34.00
C SER A 530 2.41 -5.74 -32.66
N VAL A 531 1.94 -4.91 -31.72
CA VAL A 531 1.64 -5.34 -30.35
C VAL A 531 0.19 -5.07 -29.97
N LEU A 532 -0.29 -3.83 -30.11
CA LEU A 532 -1.58 -3.43 -29.58
C LEU A 532 -2.76 -4.07 -30.32
N VAL A 533 -2.80 -3.97 -31.65
CA VAL A 533 -3.89 -4.46 -32.51
C VAL A 533 -4.09 -5.97 -32.37
N PRO A 534 -3.06 -6.83 -32.42
CA PRO A 534 -3.23 -8.28 -32.25
C PRO A 534 -3.82 -8.65 -30.88
N VAL A 535 -3.34 -8.01 -29.80
CA VAL A 535 -3.82 -8.25 -28.44
C VAL A 535 -5.28 -7.80 -28.32
N LEU A 536 -5.61 -6.60 -28.78
CA LEU A 536 -6.97 -6.07 -28.71
C LEU A 536 -7.95 -6.88 -29.55
N THR A 537 -7.55 -7.34 -30.73
CA THR A 537 -8.40 -8.16 -31.60
C THR A 537 -8.82 -9.45 -30.88
N HIS A 538 -7.87 -10.13 -30.23
CA HIS A 538 -8.16 -11.34 -29.46
C HIS A 538 -9.07 -11.05 -28.25
N VAL A 539 -8.69 -10.08 -27.42
CA VAL A 539 -9.39 -9.79 -26.16
C VAL A 539 -10.79 -9.24 -26.41
N SER A 540 -10.95 -8.29 -27.35
CA SER A 540 -12.26 -7.71 -27.66
C SER A 540 -13.25 -8.73 -28.21
N THR A 541 -12.78 -9.63 -29.10
CA THR A 541 -13.60 -10.73 -29.64
C THR A 541 -14.07 -11.65 -28.52
N HIS A 542 -13.16 -12.07 -27.63
CA HIS A 542 -13.52 -12.90 -26.48
C HIS A 542 -14.53 -12.21 -25.56
N MET A 543 -14.27 -10.94 -25.19
CA MET A 543 -15.14 -10.17 -24.31
C MET A 543 -16.53 -9.96 -24.91
N CYS A 544 -16.63 -9.68 -26.21
CA CYS A 544 -17.90 -9.53 -26.90
C CYS A 544 -18.74 -10.81 -26.82
N HIS A 545 -18.15 -11.98 -27.12
CA HIS A 545 -18.83 -13.27 -27.01
C HIS A 545 -19.28 -13.57 -25.58
N ARG A 546 -18.36 -13.42 -24.60
CA ARG A 546 -18.63 -13.69 -23.18
C ARG A 546 -19.74 -12.81 -22.63
N LEU A 547 -19.67 -11.50 -22.87
CA LEU A 547 -20.68 -10.56 -22.40
C LEU A 547 -22.03 -10.83 -23.07
N SER A 548 -22.06 -11.05 -24.39
CA SER A 548 -23.30 -11.37 -25.11
C SER A 548 -23.98 -12.61 -24.53
N ALA A 549 -23.24 -13.68 -24.26
CA ALA A 549 -23.77 -14.90 -23.67
C ALA A 549 -24.34 -14.66 -22.25
N LYS A 550 -23.63 -13.90 -21.40
CA LYS A 550 -24.11 -13.56 -20.04
C LYS A 550 -25.33 -12.66 -20.05
N TRP A 551 -25.37 -11.65 -20.92
CA TRP A 551 -26.53 -10.78 -21.07
C TRP A 551 -27.76 -11.54 -21.56
N GLN A 552 -27.59 -12.48 -22.50
CA GLN A 552 -28.67 -13.37 -22.95
C GLN A 552 -29.18 -14.27 -21.82
N TYR A 553 -28.29 -14.82 -20.99
CA TYR A 553 -28.69 -15.61 -19.83
C TYR A 553 -29.47 -14.79 -18.81
N MET A 554 -28.99 -13.59 -18.45
CA MET A 554 -29.71 -12.69 -17.54
C MET A 554 -31.10 -12.33 -18.10
N ARG A 555 -31.20 -12.06 -19.40
CA ARG A 555 -32.48 -11.77 -20.04
C ARG A 555 -33.48 -12.92 -19.92
N ARG A 556 -33.04 -14.17 -20.10
CA ARG A 556 -33.90 -15.36 -19.92
C ARG A 556 -34.43 -15.48 -18.50
N LEU A 557 -33.59 -15.22 -17.49
CA LEU A 557 -34.00 -15.25 -16.08
C LEU A 557 -35.02 -14.17 -15.70
N TYR A 558 -35.14 -13.09 -16.48
CA TYR A 558 -36.16 -12.05 -16.26
C TYR A 558 -37.46 -12.32 -17.04
N GLU A 559 -37.39 -13.12 -18.10
CA GLU A 559 -38.53 -13.46 -18.95
C GLU A 559 -39.27 -14.73 -18.46
N GLU A 560 -38.60 -15.57 -17.65
CA GLU A 560 -39.17 -16.65 -16.82
C GLU A 560 -39.59 -16.13 -15.44
#